data_AF-A0A7M7N3B0-F1
#
_entry.id   AF-A0A7M7N3B0-F1
#
_cell.length_a   1.000
_cell.length_b   1.000
_cell.length_c   1.000
_cell.angle_alpha   90.00
_cell.angle_beta   90.00
_cell.angle_gamma   90.00
#
_symmetry.space_group_name_H-M   'P 1'
#
loop_
_entity.id
_entity.type
_entity.pdbx_description
1 polymer ?
#
loop_
_entity_poly.entity_id
_entity_poly.type
_entity_poly.pdbx_seq_one_letter_code
_entity_poly.pdbx_strand_id
1 'polypeptide(L)'
;MTDSIEVHVKGNNGAELPKLQGNESMMQFPLNKGFCFIQNISIQENSPGHDGSEYNLHFSLKSKGPEVKPYIQPFLFCNDPAKQQEMSQLLKERDTLTASIKAHKELFKKEQQHLQMLEESVKDAAKNELELQKELKLVGVQDAQIATRKGVEELMTSTKKKIEERPRRKCGMPPYETRDGEILGKVAHLVEVEEENVAFVLSWHMAYDMNCVLTTTDAKAEEVFENTGGRQQVLSIESIYRKGLTEWDKPLPHMGVPTQHRRTPSGNPVYARHLLRFTGHEAYCRIAFSLLLHDTVLLDTLIDAKAYRQSIVNYIPCPTLLTRKGDCIRGNGKFGGLENHCPLDLRGRVFGEPPPKQLKSLEKQMEILEQIMHAMESRELIQVEYNDQEAALRSGDMVTKQRDCQEDEEQLGLINQKIKSAEASSTDHSPIPMSITSSNSSGQSTSRGTTRRSAPSVPEAPPTKRRKP
;
A
#
# COMPACT_ATOMS: atom_id res chain seq x y z
N MET A 1 -57.56 29.07 25.25
CA MET A 1 -56.37 29.76 25.79
C MET A 1 -55.22 28.78 25.64
N THR A 2 -54.28 29.10 24.76
CA THR A 2 -53.13 28.27 24.39
C THR A 2 -52.05 28.44 25.47
N ASP A 3 -51.42 27.36 25.91
CA ASP A 3 -50.28 27.43 26.82
C ASP A 3 -49.11 28.15 26.11
N SER A 4 -48.39 28.99 26.83
CA SER A 4 -47.28 29.77 26.27
C SER A 4 -46.15 29.99 27.28
N ILE A 5 -44.92 30.15 26.80
CA ILE A 5 -43.80 30.66 27.59
C ILE A 5 -43.77 32.18 27.44
N GLU A 6 -43.83 32.89 28.56
CA GLU A 6 -43.59 34.33 28.60
C GLU A 6 -42.15 34.60 29.04
N VAL A 7 -41.45 35.41 28.27
CA VAL A 7 -40.08 35.85 28.56
C VAL A 7 -40.13 37.29 29.06
N HIS A 8 -39.63 37.50 30.27
CA HIS A 8 -39.59 38.81 30.93
C HIS A 8 -38.15 39.18 31.27
N VAL A 9 -37.78 40.44 31.09
CA VAL A 9 -36.51 40.97 31.62
C VAL A 9 -36.74 41.38 33.07
N LYS A 10 -35.93 40.87 33.99
CA LYS A 10 -35.93 41.27 35.40
C LYS A 10 -34.55 41.78 35.81
N GLY A 11 -34.52 42.83 36.61
CA GLY A 11 -33.32 43.40 37.21
C GLY A 11 -33.50 43.60 38.71
N ASN A 12 -32.45 44.06 39.39
CA ASN A 12 -32.51 44.34 40.83
C ASN A 12 -33.43 45.54 41.12
N ASN A 13 -34.18 45.46 42.24
CA ASN A 13 -35.32 46.33 42.57
C ASN A 13 -35.02 47.83 42.40
N GLY A 14 -35.63 48.45 41.38
CA GLY A 14 -35.63 49.90 41.15
C GLY A 14 -34.88 50.38 39.89
N ALA A 15 -34.17 49.50 39.18
CA ALA A 15 -33.48 49.83 37.93
C ALA A 15 -34.45 49.91 36.74
N GLU A 16 -34.20 50.85 35.81
CA GLU A 16 -34.83 50.81 34.48
C GLU A 16 -34.55 49.45 33.81
N LEU A 17 -35.56 48.85 33.19
CA LEU A 17 -35.49 47.51 32.62
C LEU A 17 -35.30 47.57 31.11
N PRO A 18 -34.27 46.87 30.56
CA PRO A 18 -34.13 46.65 29.13
C PRO A 18 -35.40 46.08 28.55
N LYS A 19 -35.81 46.65 27.42
CA LYS A 19 -37.01 46.22 26.71
C LYS A 19 -36.65 45.28 25.59
N LEU A 20 -37.51 44.30 25.37
CA LEU A 20 -37.39 43.37 24.26
C LEU A 20 -37.69 44.10 22.95
N GLN A 21 -37.21 43.54 21.84
CA GLN A 21 -37.42 44.07 20.50
C GLN A 21 -38.88 44.46 20.25
N GLY A 22 -39.12 45.64 19.67
CA GLY A 22 -40.47 46.20 19.52
C GLY A 22 -40.91 47.09 20.68
N ASN A 23 -40.01 47.41 21.63
CA ASN A 23 -40.28 48.22 22.83
C ASN A 23 -41.24 47.51 23.82
N GLU A 24 -41.28 46.18 23.78
CA GLU A 24 -42.15 45.34 24.60
C GLU A 24 -41.46 44.92 25.91
N SER A 25 -42.24 44.78 26.99
CA SER A 25 -41.74 44.31 28.29
C SER A 25 -41.79 42.78 28.43
N MET A 26 -42.42 42.10 27.47
CA MET A 26 -42.64 40.66 27.48
C MET A 26 -42.77 40.14 26.04
N MET A 27 -42.18 38.98 25.77
CA MET A 27 -42.43 38.23 24.54
C MET A 27 -43.11 36.91 24.88
N GLN A 28 -44.09 36.51 24.07
CA GLN A 28 -44.87 35.29 24.28
C GLN A 28 -44.59 34.29 23.16
N PHE A 29 -44.16 33.09 23.53
CA PHE A 29 -43.92 32.00 22.60
C PHE A 29 -44.94 30.88 22.82
N PRO A 30 -45.71 30.46 21.80
CA PRO A 30 -46.71 29.41 21.95
C PRO A 30 -46.05 28.06 22.21
N LEU A 31 -46.62 27.28 23.14
CA LEU A 31 -46.22 25.90 23.35
C LEU A 31 -46.98 24.97 22.39
N ASN A 32 -46.23 24.13 21.69
CA ASN A 32 -46.79 23.08 20.85
C ASN A 32 -46.45 21.73 21.46
N LYS A 33 -47.46 21.02 21.98
CA LYS A 33 -47.33 19.67 22.58
C LYS A 33 -46.25 19.59 23.68
N GLY A 34 -46.16 20.62 24.52
CA GLY A 34 -45.20 20.67 25.64
C GLY A 34 -43.79 21.13 25.27
N PHE A 35 -43.52 21.46 24.00
CA PHE A 35 -42.24 21.99 23.54
C PHE A 35 -42.40 23.37 22.92
N CYS A 36 -41.37 24.21 23.08
CA CYS A 36 -41.31 25.54 22.49
C CYS A 36 -39.86 25.79 22.02
N PHE A 37 -39.70 26.23 20.78
CA PHE A 37 -38.40 26.65 20.24
C PHE A 37 -38.34 28.17 20.28
N ILE A 38 -37.41 28.69 21.08
CA ILE A 38 -37.19 30.12 21.25
C ILE A 38 -35.89 30.48 20.53
N GLN A 39 -35.98 31.34 19.52
CA GLN A 39 -34.84 31.83 18.75
C GLN A 39 -34.93 33.35 18.61
N ASN A 40 -33.77 34.00 18.45
CA ASN A 40 -33.66 35.44 18.16
C ASN A 40 -34.27 36.37 19.21
N ILE A 41 -34.10 36.06 20.51
CA ILE A 41 -34.36 37.06 21.55
C ILE A 41 -33.33 38.17 21.40
N SER A 42 -33.79 39.38 21.13
CA SER A 42 -32.95 40.57 21.10
C SER A 42 -33.54 41.66 22.01
N ILE A 43 -32.63 42.45 22.58
CA ILE A 43 -32.98 43.63 23.35
C ILE A 43 -33.08 44.81 22.38
N GLN A 44 -34.07 45.67 22.58
CA GLN A 44 -34.30 46.83 21.73
C GLN A 44 -33.13 47.82 21.84
N GLU A 45 -32.65 48.31 20.70
CA GLU A 45 -31.64 49.37 20.65
C GLU A 45 -32.15 50.64 21.33
N ASN A 46 -31.29 51.34 22.08
CA ASN A 46 -31.67 52.53 22.86
C ASN A 46 -32.79 52.24 23.88
N SER A 47 -32.89 51.00 24.37
CA SER A 47 -33.82 50.65 25.43
C SER A 47 -33.40 51.21 26.79
N PRO A 48 -34.37 51.51 27.68
CA PRO A 48 -34.09 51.94 29.05
C PRO A 48 -33.36 50.82 29.81
N GLY A 49 -32.43 51.17 30.69
CA GLY A 49 -31.57 50.20 31.37
C GLY A 49 -30.20 50.79 31.70
N HIS A 50 -29.55 50.20 32.69
CA HIS A 50 -28.24 50.64 33.14
C HIS A 50 -27.13 49.81 32.50
N ASP A 51 -26.31 50.48 31.70
CA ASP A 51 -25.13 49.88 31.09
C ASP A 51 -24.20 49.31 32.16
N GLY A 52 -23.77 48.08 31.92
CA GLY A 52 -22.94 47.31 32.85
C GLY A 52 -23.71 46.58 33.95
N SER A 53 -25.03 46.72 34.02
CA SER A 53 -25.83 45.94 34.98
C SER A 53 -26.16 44.55 34.44
N GLU A 54 -26.12 43.55 35.31
CA GLU A 54 -26.59 42.20 35.02
C GLU A 54 -28.11 42.16 35.14
N TYR A 55 -28.76 41.68 34.08
CA TYR A 55 -30.20 41.46 34.02
C TYR A 55 -30.48 39.98 33.77
N ASN A 56 -31.69 39.54 34.11
CA ASN A 56 -32.10 38.16 34.02
C ASN A 56 -33.28 38.02 33.06
N LEU A 57 -33.15 37.16 32.06
CA LEU A 57 -34.28 36.69 31.27
C LEU A 57 -35.00 35.59 32.06
N HIS A 58 -36.23 35.88 32.48
CA HIS A 58 -37.12 34.94 33.15
C HIS A 58 -38.08 34.31 32.15
N PHE A 59 -37.92 33.02 31.93
CA PHE A 59 -38.79 32.21 31.08
C PHE A 59 -39.84 31.53 31.96
N SER A 60 -41.07 32.04 31.93
CA SER A 60 -42.15 31.59 32.81
C SER A 60 -43.27 30.91 32.01
N LEU A 61 -43.73 29.75 32.49
CA LEU A 61 -44.83 29.01 31.85
C LEU A 61 -46.17 29.62 32.24
N LYS A 62 -46.94 30.10 31.26
CA LYS A 62 -48.33 30.48 31.42
C LYS A 62 -49.24 29.35 30.94
N SER A 63 -49.63 28.51 31.88
CA SER A 63 -50.60 27.43 31.67
C SER A 63 -51.57 27.34 32.86
N LYS A 64 -52.72 26.67 32.68
CA LYS A 64 -53.63 26.33 33.80
C LYS A 64 -53.17 25.09 34.59
N GLY A 65 -52.01 24.53 34.23
CA GLY A 65 -51.43 23.33 34.83
C GLY A 65 -50.60 23.63 36.09
N PRO A 66 -49.76 22.67 36.53
CA PRO A 66 -48.93 22.83 37.72
C PRO A 66 -47.92 23.99 37.54
N GLU A 67 -47.65 24.69 38.64
CA GLU A 67 -46.71 25.81 38.66
C GLU A 67 -45.27 25.31 38.44
N VAL A 68 -44.64 25.78 37.35
CA VAL A 68 -43.25 25.43 36.99
C VAL A 68 -42.34 26.61 37.34
N LYS A 69 -41.24 26.34 38.02
CA LYS A 69 -40.23 27.37 38.34
C LYS A 69 -39.66 27.98 37.06
N PRO A 70 -39.53 29.31 36.95
CA PRO A 70 -38.95 29.94 35.77
C PRO A 70 -37.51 29.51 35.52
N TYR A 71 -37.15 29.32 34.25
CA TYR A 71 -35.73 29.26 33.85
C TYR A 71 -35.18 30.69 33.81
N ILE A 72 -33.97 30.88 34.34
CA ILE A 72 -33.35 32.18 34.49
C ILE A 72 -32.03 32.17 33.74
N GLN A 73 -31.91 33.03 32.73
CA GLN A 73 -30.66 33.25 31.99
C GLN A 73 -30.13 34.65 32.30
N PRO A 74 -29.02 34.77 33.03
CA PRO A 74 -28.37 36.06 33.23
C PRO A 74 -27.74 36.55 31.92
N PHE A 75 -27.74 37.86 31.73
CA PHE A 75 -27.02 38.55 30.67
C PHE A 75 -26.56 39.93 31.15
N LEU A 76 -25.40 40.37 30.67
CA LEU A 76 -24.90 41.72 30.92
C LEU A 76 -25.56 42.67 29.91
N PHE A 77 -26.22 43.73 30.39
CA PHE A 77 -26.78 44.76 29.52
C PHE A 77 -25.77 45.88 29.33
N CYS A 78 -25.49 46.23 28.08
CA CYS A 78 -24.64 47.36 27.71
C CYS A 78 -25.21 47.93 26.43
N ASN A 79 -25.74 49.15 26.46
CA ASN A 79 -26.34 49.86 25.33
C ASN A 79 -25.33 50.82 24.66
N ASP A 80 -24.19 51.09 25.31
CA ASP A 80 -23.07 51.81 24.71
C ASP A 80 -22.52 51.06 23.48
N PRO A 81 -22.71 51.61 22.26
CA PRO A 81 -22.29 50.95 21.03
C PRO A 81 -20.76 50.79 20.96
N ALA A 82 -19.98 51.66 21.62
CA ALA A 82 -18.53 51.57 21.63
C ALA A 82 -18.04 50.35 22.45
N LYS A 83 -18.62 50.12 23.62
CA LYS A 83 -18.29 48.97 24.49
C LYS A 83 -18.79 47.65 23.93
N GLN A 84 -19.98 47.63 23.32
CA GLN A 84 -20.47 46.45 22.61
C GLN A 84 -19.54 46.08 21.43
N GLN A 85 -19.09 47.07 20.68
CA GLN A 85 -18.15 46.88 19.58
C GLN A 85 -16.80 46.34 20.09
N GLU A 86 -16.28 46.89 21.19
CA GLU A 86 -15.04 46.42 21.83
C GLU A 86 -15.16 44.97 22.31
N MET A 87 -16.22 44.62 23.04
CA MET A 87 -16.44 43.24 23.52
C MET A 87 -16.62 42.26 22.35
N SER A 88 -17.33 42.65 21.29
CA SER A 88 -17.49 41.82 20.08
C SER A 88 -16.15 41.58 19.38
N GLN A 89 -15.28 42.59 19.32
CA GLN A 89 -13.94 42.46 18.75
C GLN A 89 -13.07 41.51 19.59
N LEU A 90 -13.05 41.69 20.92
CA LEU A 90 -12.28 40.83 21.83
C LEU A 90 -12.73 39.37 21.77
N LEU A 91 -14.04 39.10 21.66
CA LEU A 91 -14.58 37.74 21.52
C LEU A 91 -14.20 37.10 20.17
N LYS A 92 -14.26 37.86 19.07
CA LYS A 92 -13.82 37.37 17.76
C LYS A 92 -12.32 37.07 17.74
N GLU A 93 -11.52 37.92 18.35
CA GLU A 93 -10.08 37.75 18.46
C GLU A 93 -9.74 36.51 19.31
N ARG A 94 -10.42 36.34 20.45
CA ARG A 94 -10.33 35.12 21.29
C ARG A 94 -10.65 33.86 20.49
N ASP A 95 -11.76 33.85 19.74
CA ASP A 95 -12.18 32.69 18.96
C ASP A 95 -11.17 32.37 17.86
N THR A 96 -10.62 33.40 17.22
CA THR A 96 -9.58 33.27 16.19
C THR A 96 -8.30 32.67 16.75
N LEU A 97 -7.79 33.22 17.87
CA LEU A 97 -6.60 32.68 18.54
C LEU A 97 -6.81 31.26 19.06
N THR A 98 -7.99 30.98 19.64
CA THR A 98 -8.33 29.63 20.12
C THR A 98 -8.32 28.62 18.97
N ALA A 99 -8.85 29.00 17.80
CA ALA A 99 -8.83 28.16 16.61
C ALA A 99 -7.39 27.96 16.07
N SER A 100 -6.58 29.02 16.05
CA SER A 100 -5.16 28.99 15.64
C SER A 100 -4.35 28.02 16.52
N ILE A 101 -4.41 28.20 17.85
CA ILE A 101 -3.71 27.35 18.82
C ILE A 101 -4.13 25.90 18.68
N LYS A 102 -5.43 25.64 18.50
CA LYS A 102 -5.93 24.28 18.29
C LYS A 102 -5.34 23.65 17.03
N ALA A 103 -5.31 24.38 15.92
CA ALA A 103 -4.74 23.88 14.66
C ALA A 103 -3.23 23.59 14.79
N HIS A 104 -2.46 24.46 15.45
CA HIS A 104 -1.04 24.24 15.72
C HIS A 104 -0.82 23.01 16.60
N LYS A 105 -1.58 22.84 17.69
CA LYS A 105 -1.48 21.65 18.56
C LYS A 105 -1.81 20.36 17.82
N GLU A 106 -2.84 20.37 16.97
CA GLU A 106 -3.19 19.21 16.14
C GLU A 106 -2.09 18.86 15.14
N LEU A 107 -1.47 19.87 14.51
CA LEU A 107 -0.32 19.69 13.63
C LEU A 107 0.84 19.02 14.38
N PHE A 108 1.29 19.59 15.51
CA PHE A 108 2.41 19.04 16.28
C PHE A 108 2.14 17.59 16.73
N LYS A 109 0.91 17.31 17.17
CA LYS A 109 0.51 15.96 17.56
C LYS A 109 0.61 14.99 16.38
N LYS A 110 0.14 15.40 15.20
CA LYS A 110 0.20 14.57 13.99
C LYS A 110 1.64 14.28 13.56
N GLU A 111 2.50 15.30 13.56
CA GLU A 111 3.91 15.13 13.19
C GLU A 111 4.65 14.23 14.19
N GLN A 112 4.36 14.34 15.49
CA GLN A 112 4.93 13.47 16.52
C GLN A 112 4.45 12.02 16.39
N GLN A 113 3.16 11.81 16.09
CA GLN A 113 2.62 10.48 15.80
C GLN A 113 3.26 9.87 14.56
N HIS A 114 3.48 10.67 13.51
CA HIS A 114 4.16 10.21 12.31
C HIS A 114 5.59 9.76 12.60
N LEU A 115 6.36 10.55 13.37
CA LEU A 115 7.72 10.18 13.77
C LEU A 115 7.74 8.89 14.60
N GLN A 116 6.79 8.70 15.52
CA GLN A 116 6.69 7.47 16.30
C GLN A 116 6.43 6.24 15.42
N MET A 117 5.52 6.36 14.44
CA MET A 117 5.26 5.27 13.48
C MET A 117 6.51 4.92 12.66
N LEU A 118 7.28 5.92 12.22
CA LEU A 118 8.55 5.69 11.52
C LEU A 118 9.58 5.01 12.44
N GLU A 119 9.69 5.41 13.70
CA GLU A 119 10.59 4.78 14.67
C GLU A 119 10.27 3.30 14.90
N GLU A 120 8.98 2.97 15.02
CA GLU A 120 8.50 1.59 15.12
C GLU A 120 8.82 0.80 13.84
N SER A 121 8.61 1.39 12.68
CA SER A 121 8.96 0.79 11.37
C SER A 121 10.47 0.50 11.24
N VAL A 122 11.34 1.42 11.68
CA VAL A 122 12.80 1.19 11.72
C VAL A 122 13.15 -0.01 12.60
N LYS A 123 12.54 -0.11 13.79
CA LYS A 123 12.78 -1.22 14.73
C LYS A 123 12.32 -2.56 14.14
N ASP A 124 11.17 -2.58 13.49
CA ASP A 124 10.64 -3.77 12.85
C ASP A 124 11.50 -4.22 11.66
N ALA A 125 11.94 -3.28 10.81
CA ALA A 125 12.87 -3.56 9.72
C ALA A 125 14.21 -4.13 10.23
N ALA A 126 14.76 -3.56 11.31
CA ALA A 126 15.98 -4.05 11.94
C ALA A 126 15.82 -5.45 12.55
N LYS A 127 14.65 -5.74 13.14
CA LYS A 127 14.32 -7.06 13.68
C LYS A 127 14.21 -8.11 12.56
N ASN A 128 13.53 -7.79 11.46
CA ASN A 128 13.42 -8.68 10.30
C ASN A 128 14.80 -9.02 9.71
N GLU A 129 15.67 -8.02 9.55
CA GLU A 129 17.05 -8.26 9.11
C GLU A 129 17.81 -9.20 10.06
N LEU A 130 17.67 -9.01 11.37
CA LEU A 130 18.32 -9.87 12.37
C LEU A 130 17.80 -11.32 12.33
N GLU A 131 16.51 -11.52 12.06
CA GLU A 131 15.91 -12.84 11.88
C GLU A 131 16.46 -13.55 10.64
N LEU A 132 16.55 -12.85 9.50
CA LEU A 132 17.15 -13.38 8.28
C LEU A 132 18.64 -13.70 8.46
N GLN A 133 19.39 -12.85 9.16
CA GLN A 133 20.79 -13.11 9.51
C GLN A 133 20.93 -14.38 10.37
N LYS A 134 20.02 -14.61 11.33
CA LYS A 134 20.02 -15.85 12.14
C LYS A 134 19.74 -17.08 11.28
N GLU A 135 18.81 -16.99 10.33
CA GLU A 135 18.56 -18.11 9.40
C GLU A 135 19.81 -18.42 8.56
N LEU A 136 20.50 -17.39 8.07
CA LEU A 136 21.71 -17.56 7.28
C LEU A 136 22.85 -18.21 8.07
N LYS A 137 22.96 -17.93 9.38
CA LYS A 137 23.91 -18.61 10.28
C LYS A 137 23.63 -20.11 10.40
N LEU A 138 22.36 -20.52 10.42
CA LEU A 138 21.98 -21.94 10.45
C LEU A 138 22.43 -22.68 9.19
N VAL A 139 22.62 -21.96 8.07
CA VAL A 139 23.13 -22.50 6.80
C VAL A 139 24.67 -22.49 6.74
N GLY A 140 25.36 -22.01 7.79
CA GLY A 140 26.82 -22.14 7.97
C GLY A 140 27.65 -20.93 7.51
N VAL A 141 27.03 -19.75 7.36
CA VAL A 141 27.72 -18.49 7.03
C VAL A 141 28.17 -17.77 8.31
N GLN A 142 29.36 -17.14 8.28
CA GLN A 142 29.91 -16.39 9.42
C GLN A 142 29.40 -14.95 9.48
N ASP A 143 29.17 -14.46 10.70
CA ASP A 143 28.68 -13.11 11.02
C ASP A 143 29.47 -11.96 10.38
N ALA A 144 30.79 -12.11 10.31
CA ALA A 144 31.67 -11.08 9.75
C ALA A 144 31.39 -10.78 8.27
N GLN A 145 30.84 -11.75 7.52
CA GLN A 145 30.54 -11.60 6.09
C GLN A 145 29.20 -10.90 5.84
N ILE A 146 28.32 -10.86 6.83
CA ILE A 146 26.94 -10.36 6.70
C ILE A 146 26.70 -9.04 7.46
N ALA A 147 27.75 -8.47 8.05
CA ALA A 147 27.67 -7.25 8.84
C ALA A 147 27.47 -5.98 7.99
N THR A 148 27.81 -6.02 6.70
CA THR A 148 27.73 -4.86 5.81
C THR A 148 27.14 -5.26 4.46
N ARG A 149 26.47 -4.30 3.80
CA ARG A 149 25.87 -4.49 2.46
C ARG A 149 26.89 -5.04 1.46
N LYS A 150 28.09 -4.44 1.44
CA LYS A 150 29.20 -4.87 0.59
C LYS A 150 29.63 -6.32 0.88
N GLY A 151 29.68 -6.72 2.14
CA GLY A 151 30.01 -8.10 2.51
C GLY A 151 28.97 -9.11 2.00
N VAL A 152 27.68 -8.75 2.08
CA VAL A 152 26.58 -9.57 1.55
C VAL A 152 26.68 -9.67 0.02
N GLU A 153 26.95 -8.58 -0.69
CA GLU A 153 27.13 -8.57 -2.17
C GLU A 153 28.32 -9.44 -2.61
N GLU A 154 29.46 -9.36 -1.91
CA GLU A 154 30.64 -10.19 -2.17
C GLU A 154 30.33 -11.68 -1.95
N LEU A 155 29.58 -11.99 -0.89
CA LEU A 155 29.17 -13.36 -0.57
C LEU A 155 28.16 -13.91 -1.58
N MET A 156 27.20 -13.10 -2.05
CA MET A 156 26.30 -13.44 -3.15
C MET A 156 27.10 -13.76 -4.41
N THR A 157 28.03 -12.89 -4.79
CA THR A 157 28.87 -13.10 -5.98
C THR A 157 29.68 -14.40 -5.88
N SER A 158 30.29 -14.64 -4.71
CA SER A 158 31.04 -15.88 -4.44
C SER A 158 30.16 -17.13 -4.50
N THR A 159 28.98 -17.07 -3.90
CA THR A 159 28.04 -18.20 -3.84
C THR A 159 27.49 -18.52 -5.22
N LYS A 160 27.15 -17.49 -6.02
CA LYS A 160 26.70 -17.64 -7.40
C LYS A 160 27.77 -18.28 -8.26
N LYS A 161 29.01 -17.82 -8.13
CA LYS A 161 30.17 -18.40 -8.80
C LYS A 161 30.37 -19.87 -8.43
N LYS A 162 30.27 -20.24 -7.15
CA LYS A 162 30.34 -21.65 -6.69
C LYS A 162 29.22 -22.52 -7.28
N ILE A 163 28.03 -21.97 -7.49
CA ILE A 163 26.91 -22.66 -8.14
C ILE A 163 27.15 -22.82 -9.64
N GLU A 164 27.72 -21.81 -10.30
CA GLU A 164 27.95 -21.78 -11.76
C GLU A 164 29.18 -22.59 -12.21
N GLU A 165 30.24 -22.62 -11.41
CA GLU A 165 31.54 -23.26 -11.74
C GLU A 165 31.54 -24.78 -11.59
N ARG A 166 30.54 -25.38 -10.94
CA ARG A 166 30.48 -26.84 -10.84
C ARG A 166 30.22 -27.47 -12.22
N PRO A 167 31.04 -28.44 -12.65
CA PRO A 167 30.86 -29.10 -13.93
C PRO A 167 29.55 -29.87 -13.90
N ARG A 168 28.66 -29.54 -14.83
CA ARG A 168 27.40 -30.24 -15.10
C ARG A 168 27.09 -30.18 -16.57
N ARG A 169 26.31 -31.13 -17.07
CA ARG A 169 25.89 -31.15 -18.47
C ARG A 169 25.05 -29.89 -18.75
N LYS A 170 25.51 -29.05 -19.68
CA LYS A 170 24.77 -27.89 -20.17
C LYS A 170 24.21 -28.21 -21.55
N CYS A 171 23.02 -27.69 -21.84
CA CYS A 171 22.50 -27.76 -23.20
C CYS A 171 23.38 -26.91 -24.11
N GLY A 172 23.88 -27.50 -25.20
CA GLY A 172 24.73 -26.82 -26.19
C GLY A 172 23.95 -25.96 -27.19
N MET A 173 22.63 -25.93 -27.10
CA MET A 173 21.81 -25.05 -27.94
C MET A 173 21.91 -23.60 -27.43
N PRO A 174 21.88 -22.60 -28.32
CA PRO A 174 21.85 -21.21 -27.89
C PRO A 174 20.45 -20.87 -27.32
N PRO A 175 20.37 -20.18 -26.18
CA PRO A 175 19.11 -19.70 -25.65
C PRO A 175 18.46 -18.69 -26.60
N TYR A 176 17.17 -18.44 -26.41
CA TYR A 176 16.46 -17.36 -27.10
C TYR A 176 16.34 -16.18 -26.15
N GLU A 177 16.60 -14.96 -26.63
CA GLU A 177 16.53 -13.76 -25.80
C GLU A 177 15.08 -13.47 -25.37
N THR A 178 14.86 -13.39 -24.06
CA THR A 178 13.55 -13.06 -23.47
C THR A 178 13.57 -11.60 -23.01
N ARG A 179 12.77 -10.73 -23.64
CA ARG A 179 12.71 -9.29 -23.29
C ARG A 179 11.43 -8.89 -22.55
N ASP A 180 10.32 -9.57 -22.83
CA ASP A 180 8.98 -9.06 -22.47
C ASP A 180 8.15 -10.03 -21.61
N GLY A 181 8.73 -11.13 -21.12
CA GLY A 181 8.05 -12.13 -20.29
C GLY A 181 6.99 -13.00 -21.02
N GLU A 182 6.55 -12.61 -22.21
CA GLU A 182 5.65 -13.40 -23.08
C GLU A 182 6.37 -14.50 -23.86
N ILE A 183 7.69 -14.37 -24.05
CA ILE A 183 8.54 -15.41 -24.60
C ILE A 183 9.06 -16.24 -23.43
N LEU A 184 8.64 -17.49 -23.35
CA LEU A 184 9.06 -18.40 -22.28
C LEU A 184 10.50 -18.90 -22.52
N GLY A 185 10.85 -19.15 -23.78
CA GLY A 185 12.17 -19.61 -24.20
C GLY A 185 12.11 -20.87 -25.06
N LYS A 186 13.27 -21.42 -25.42
CA LYS A 186 13.32 -22.68 -26.20
C LYS A 186 13.03 -23.88 -25.32
N VAL A 187 12.34 -24.88 -25.88
CA VAL A 187 12.03 -26.17 -25.22
C VAL A 187 13.27 -26.79 -24.55
N ALA A 188 14.44 -26.74 -25.21
CA ALA A 188 15.69 -27.27 -24.68
C ALA A 188 16.19 -26.64 -23.37
N HIS A 189 15.78 -25.41 -23.05
CA HIS A 189 16.22 -24.65 -21.87
C HIS A 189 15.16 -24.52 -20.78
N LEU A 190 13.91 -24.92 -21.08
CA LEU A 190 12.80 -24.87 -20.12
C LEU A 190 12.79 -26.05 -19.15
N VAL A 191 13.59 -27.08 -19.43
CA VAL A 191 13.68 -28.29 -18.63
C VAL A 191 15.10 -28.79 -18.49
N GLU A 192 15.34 -29.47 -17.38
CA GLU A 192 16.56 -30.19 -17.07
C GLU A 192 16.22 -31.64 -16.70
N VAL A 193 17.16 -32.55 -16.91
CA VAL A 193 17.00 -33.99 -16.66
C VAL A 193 18.18 -34.47 -15.84
N GLU A 194 17.90 -35.13 -14.71
CA GLU A 194 18.91 -35.58 -13.75
C GLU A 194 19.78 -36.72 -14.31
N GLU A 195 19.16 -37.77 -14.82
CA GLU A 195 19.88 -38.95 -15.35
C GLU A 195 20.46 -38.68 -16.76
N GLU A 196 21.76 -38.91 -16.96
CA GLU A 196 22.45 -38.68 -18.23
C GLU A 196 21.82 -39.46 -19.39
N ASN A 197 21.70 -40.78 -19.27
CA ASN A 197 21.14 -41.62 -20.33
C ASN A 197 19.70 -41.22 -20.68
N VAL A 198 18.90 -40.86 -19.67
CA VAL A 198 17.53 -40.38 -19.88
C VAL A 198 17.54 -39.08 -20.65
N ALA A 199 18.43 -38.15 -20.30
CA ALA A 199 18.54 -36.88 -21.00
C ALA A 199 18.89 -37.07 -22.48
N PHE A 200 19.82 -37.97 -22.80
CA PHE A 200 20.14 -38.34 -24.18
C PHE A 200 18.92 -38.91 -24.91
N VAL A 201 18.25 -39.90 -24.32
CA VAL A 201 17.08 -40.56 -24.91
C VAL A 201 15.93 -39.58 -25.15
N LEU A 202 15.63 -38.70 -24.19
CA LEU A 202 14.59 -37.69 -24.31
C LEU A 202 14.95 -36.61 -25.32
N SER A 203 16.21 -36.14 -25.33
CA SER A 203 16.66 -35.16 -26.31
C SER A 203 16.64 -35.70 -27.73
N TRP A 204 16.99 -36.97 -27.92
CA TRP A 204 16.83 -37.65 -29.21
C TRP A 204 15.36 -37.76 -29.61
N HIS A 205 14.50 -38.20 -28.69
CA HIS A 205 13.06 -38.32 -28.94
C HIS A 205 12.42 -36.97 -29.31
N MET A 206 12.87 -35.89 -28.67
CA MET A 206 12.38 -34.52 -28.87
C MET A 206 13.22 -33.69 -29.84
N ALA A 207 14.11 -34.31 -30.64
CA ALA A 207 15.13 -33.58 -31.40
C ALA A 207 14.55 -32.49 -32.33
N TYR A 208 13.34 -32.70 -32.86
CA TYR A 208 12.63 -31.73 -33.70
C TYR A 208 11.96 -30.60 -32.93
N ASP A 209 11.66 -30.79 -31.64
CA ASP A 209 10.94 -29.84 -30.81
C ASP A 209 11.88 -29.03 -29.91
N MET A 210 13.09 -29.52 -29.63
CA MET A 210 14.04 -28.88 -28.72
C MET A 210 14.40 -27.43 -29.12
N ASN A 211 14.45 -27.12 -30.43
CA ASN A 211 14.73 -25.76 -30.88
C ASN A 211 13.49 -24.86 -30.91
N CYS A 212 12.28 -25.39 -30.70
CA CYS A 212 11.05 -24.63 -30.73
C CYS A 212 11.02 -23.58 -29.60
N VAL A 213 10.59 -22.36 -29.92
CA VAL A 213 10.40 -21.28 -28.95
C VAL A 213 8.96 -21.30 -28.46
N LEU A 214 8.77 -21.36 -27.15
CA LEU A 214 7.45 -21.27 -26.54
C LEU A 214 7.11 -19.82 -26.21
N THR A 215 5.88 -19.41 -26.54
CA THR A 215 5.31 -18.11 -26.20
C THR A 215 3.98 -18.27 -25.48
N THR A 216 3.57 -17.27 -24.72
CA THR A 216 2.27 -17.28 -24.03
C THR A 216 1.11 -17.09 -25.00
N THR A 217 1.26 -16.20 -25.99
CA THR A 217 0.20 -15.74 -26.91
C THR A 217 0.53 -16.08 -28.38
N ASP A 218 -0.50 -16.13 -29.22
CA ASP A 218 -0.36 -16.32 -30.67
C ASP A 218 0.34 -15.11 -31.32
N ALA A 219 -0.04 -13.88 -30.93
CA ALA A 219 0.58 -12.66 -31.44
C ALA A 219 2.09 -12.62 -31.22
N LYS A 220 2.57 -13.05 -30.05
CA LYS A 220 4.02 -13.11 -29.77
C LYS A 220 4.70 -14.24 -30.55
N ALA A 221 4.02 -15.34 -30.82
CA ALA A 221 4.57 -16.40 -31.69
C ALA A 221 4.77 -15.90 -33.12
N GLU A 222 3.79 -15.18 -33.68
CA GLU A 222 3.88 -14.55 -35.00
C GLU A 222 5.03 -13.56 -35.07
N GLU A 223 5.17 -12.68 -34.06
CA GLU A 223 6.28 -11.73 -33.96
C GLU A 223 7.65 -12.42 -34.01
N VAL A 224 7.84 -13.50 -33.24
CA VAL A 224 9.09 -14.28 -33.24
C VAL A 224 9.33 -14.95 -34.61
N PHE A 225 8.28 -15.48 -35.23
CA PHE A 225 8.38 -16.10 -36.55
C PHE A 225 8.80 -15.08 -37.61
N GLU A 226 8.19 -13.90 -37.63
CA GLU A 226 8.50 -12.82 -38.57
C GLU A 226 9.92 -12.27 -38.35
N ASN A 227 10.29 -11.98 -37.11
CA ASN A 227 11.61 -11.44 -36.74
C ASN A 227 12.77 -12.38 -37.12
N THR A 228 12.49 -13.67 -37.27
CA THR A 228 13.48 -14.69 -37.67
C THR A 228 13.40 -15.07 -39.15
N GLY A 229 12.56 -14.38 -39.94
CA GLY A 229 12.33 -14.68 -41.35
C GLY A 229 11.76 -16.08 -41.57
N GLY A 230 10.93 -16.55 -40.63
CA GLY A 230 10.26 -17.85 -40.66
C GLY A 230 11.15 -19.06 -40.35
N ARG A 231 12.39 -18.86 -39.91
CA ARG A 231 13.35 -19.94 -39.64
C ARG A 231 13.16 -20.59 -38.26
N GLN A 232 12.62 -19.84 -37.31
CA GLN A 232 12.42 -20.30 -35.95
C GLN A 232 11.07 -21.01 -35.83
N GLN A 233 11.08 -22.25 -35.36
CA GLN A 233 9.85 -22.93 -34.94
C GLN A 233 9.32 -22.26 -33.67
N VAL A 234 8.02 -22.01 -33.64
CA VAL A 234 7.32 -21.36 -32.52
C VAL A 234 6.10 -22.18 -32.13
N LEU A 235 5.76 -22.19 -30.84
CA LEU A 235 4.54 -22.79 -30.31
C LEU A 235 3.99 -21.87 -29.22
N SER A 236 2.81 -21.32 -29.47
CA SER A 236 2.08 -20.55 -28.47
C SER A 236 1.32 -21.48 -27.53
N ILE A 237 1.29 -21.16 -26.24
CA ILE A 237 0.48 -21.92 -25.26
C ILE A 237 -1.02 -21.71 -25.50
N GLU A 238 -1.40 -20.53 -25.99
CA GLU A 238 -2.78 -20.18 -26.31
C GLU A 238 -3.41 -21.07 -27.40
N SER A 239 -2.65 -21.40 -28.45
CA SER A 239 -3.14 -22.25 -29.55
C SER A 239 -3.30 -23.74 -29.18
N ILE A 240 -2.79 -24.18 -28.02
CA ILE A 240 -2.83 -25.59 -27.64
C ILE A 240 -4.25 -26.00 -27.23
N TYR A 241 -4.82 -26.97 -27.95
CA TYR A 241 -6.13 -27.54 -27.65
C TYR A 241 -6.12 -28.37 -26.36
N ARG A 242 -6.62 -27.80 -25.26
CA ARG A 242 -6.51 -28.37 -23.90
C ARG A 242 -7.34 -29.64 -23.66
N LYS A 243 -8.52 -29.77 -24.27
CA LYS A 243 -9.45 -30.88 -23.97
C LYS A 243 -8.95 -32.24 -24.47
N GLY A 244 -8.01 -32.26 -25.41
CA GLY A 244 -7.38 -33.48 -25.93
C GLY A 244 -6.00 -33.77 -25.35
N LEU A 245 -5.51 -32.93 -24.42
CA LEU A 245 -4.19 -33.12 -23.83
C LEU A 245 -4.18 -34.31 -22.89
N THR A 246 -3.02 -34.95 -22.84
CA THR A 246 -2.74 -35.95 -21.82
C THR A 246 -2.72 -35.28 -20.44
N GLU A 247 -3.57 -35.76 -19.53
CA GLU A 247 -3.50 -35.38 -18.12
C GLU A 247 -2.13 -35.73 -17.54
N TRP A 248 -1.50 -34.76 -16.86
CA TRP A 248 -0.12 -34.90 -16.38
C TRP A 248 0.05 -36.09 -15.42
N ASP A 249 -0.85 -36.22 -14.45
CA ASP A 249 -0.78 -37.16 -13.32
C ASP A 249 -1.68 -38.39 -13.50
N LYS A 250 -2.10 -38.69 -14.73
CA LYS A 250 -2.95 -39.86 -14.96
C LYS A 250 -2.21 -41.18 -14.67
N PRO A 251 -2.93 -42.26 -14.32
CA PRO A 251 -2.33 -43.57 -14.09
C PRO A 251 -1.58 -44.10 -15.33
N LEU A 252 -0.42 -44.75 -15.09
CA LEU A 252 0.32 -45.47 -16.12
C LEU A 252 -0.57 -46.51 -16.85
N PRO A 253 -0.31 -46.78 -18.15
CA PRO A 253 -1.18 -47.63 -18.97
C PRO A 253 -1.50 -48.99 -18.36
N HIS A 254 -0.52 -49.70 -17.81
CA HIS A 254 -0.73 -51.03 -17.21
C HIS A 254 -1.73 -51.02 -16.03
N MET A 255 -1.96 -49.87 -15.38
CA MET A 255 -3.00 -49.74 -14.35
C MET A 255 -4.41 -49.69 -14.94
N GLY A 256 -4.58 -49.38 -16.23
CA GLY A 256 -5.85 -49.47 -16.95
C GLY A 256 -6.24 -50.88 -17.38
N VAL A 257 -5.34 -51.87 -17.26
CA VAL A 257 -5.62 -53.28 -17.58
C VAL A 257 -6.56 -53.87 -16.51
N PRO A 258 -7.56 -54.68 -16.90
CA PRO A 258 -8.46 -55.35 -15.96
C PRO A 258 -7.70 -56.09 -14.87
N THR A 259 -8.14 -55.96 -13.61
CA THR A 259 -7.42 -56.45 -12.42
C THR A 259 -6.99 -57.92 -12.52
N GLN A 260 -7.84 -58.77 -13.11
CA GLN A 260 -7.58 -60.20 -13.35
C GLN A 260 -6.42 -60.50 -14.33
N HIS A 261 -6.04 -59.52 -15.17
CA HIS A 261 -4.92 -59.63 -16.13
C HIS A 261 -3.78 -58.66 -15.81
N ARG A 262 -3.94 -57.82 -14.78
CA ARG A 262 -2.93 -56.84 -14.38
C ARG A 262 -1.72 -57.58 -13.81
N ARG A 263 -0.57 -57.41 -14.47
CA ARG A 263 0.72 -57.88 -13.99
C ARG A 263 1.57 -56.69 -13.57
N THR A 264 2.38 -56.86 -12.55
CA THR A 264 3.39 -55.87 -12.20
C THR A 264 4.42 -55.82 -13.32
N PRO A 265 4.58 -54.69 -14.01
CA PRO A 265 5.55 -54.56 -15.10
C PRO A 265 6.98 -54.58 -14.57
N SER A 266 7.89 -55.23 -15.29
CA SER A 266 9.34 -55.12 -15.06
C SER A 266 9.90 -53.83 -15.68
N GLY A 267 11.13 -53.47 -15.30
CA GLY A 267 11.85 -52.35 -15.91
C GLY A 267 11.36 -50.95 -15.52
N ASN A 268 10.76 -50.80 -14.35
CA ASN A 268 10.43 -49.51 -13.71
C ASN A 268 9.78 -48.49 -14.67
N PRO A 269 8.56 -48.77 -15.19
CA PRO A 269 7.92 -47.86 -16.13
C PRO A 269 7.58 -46.52 -15.47
N VAL A 270 8.00 -45.43 -16.10
CA VAL A 270 7.73 -44.05 -15.68
C VAL A 270 7.37 -43.21 -16.89
N TYR A 271 6.46 -42.24 -16.76
CA TYR A 271 6.21 -41.31 -17.85
C TYR A 271 7.41 -40.40 -18.09
N ALA A 272 7.82 -40.24 -19.35
CA ALA A 272 8.95 -39.38 -19.73
C ALA A 272 8.81 -37.95 -19.20
N ARG A 273 7.60 -37.40 -19.23
CA ARG A 273 7.29 -36.05 -18.72
C ARG A 273 7.53 -35.89 -17.21
N HIS A 274 7.47 -36.97 -16.42
CA HIS A 274 7.73 -36.93 -14.97
C HIS A 274 9.22 -36.91 -14.62
N LEU A 275 10.10 -37.11 -15.59
CA LEU A 275 11.55 -37.05 -15.42
C LEU A 275 12.12 -35.66 -15.71
N LEU A 276 11.26 -34.71 -16.10
CA LEU A 276 11.61 -33.34 -16.40
C LEU A 276 11.56 -32.49 -15.13
N ARG A 277 12.61 -31.67 -14.93
CA ARG A 277 12.63 -30.61 -13.93
C ARG A 277 12.51 -29.26 -14.63
N PHE A 278 11.45 -28.51 -14.35
CA PHE A 278 11.25 -27.19 -14.96
C PHE A 278 12.23 -26.16 -14.39
N THR A 279 12.81 -25.34 -15.27
CA THR A 279 13.69 -24.22 -14.89
C THR A 279 12.91 -22.93 -14.66
N GLY A 280 11.64 -22.88 -15.07
CA GLY A 280 10.71 -21.78 -14.88
C GLY A 280 9.35 -22.07 -15.50
N HIS A 281 8.37 -21.19 -15.27
CA HIS A 281 7.06 -21.23 -15.93
C HIS A 281 6.34 -22.60 -15.88
N GLU A 282 6.38 -23.30 -14.75
CA GLU A 282 5.92 -24.70 -14.63
C GLU A 282 4.51 -24.91 -15.18
N ALA A 283 3.55 -24.02 -14.87
CA ALA A 283 2.18 -24.15 -15.35
C ALA A 283 2.08 -24.19 -16.89
N TYR A 284 2.83 -23.33 -17.57
CA TYR A 284 2.90 -23.29 -19.04
C TYR A 284 3.68 -24.47 -19.59
N CYS A 285 4.80 -24.83 -18.98
CA CYS A 285 5.61 -25.96 -19.40
C CYS A 285 4.83 -27.28 -19.29
N ARG A 286 4.05 -27.50 -18.24
CA ARG A 286 3.20 -28.70 -18.12
C ARG A 286 2.24 -28.84 -19.29
N ILE A 287 1.66 -27.74 -19.78
CA ILE A 287 0.77 -27.76 -20.96
C ILE A 287 1.56 -28.14 -22.22
N ALA A 288 2.66 -27.45 -22.50
CA ALA A 288 3.47 -27.69 -23.69
C ALA A 288 4.06 -29.11 -23.70
N PHE A 289 4.66 -29.56 -22.60
CA PHE A 289 5.26 -30.89 -22.54
C PHE A 289 4.23 -32.03 -22.50
N SER A 290 2.99 -31.77 -22.08
CA SER A 290 1.87 -32.72 -22.26
C SER A 290 1.54 -32.95 -23.73
N LEU A 291 1.68 -31.91 -24.56
CA LEU A 291 1.54 -32.00 -26.02
C LEU A 291 2.76 -32.65 -26.65
N LEU A 292 3.98 -32.24 -26.30
CA LEU A 292 5.19 -32.69 -27.00
C LEU A 292 5.53 -34.16 -26.68
N LEU A 293 5.50 -34.55 -25.41
CA LEU A 293 5.89 -35.91 -24.98
C LEU A 293 4.72 -36.91 -24.96
N HIS A 294 3.48 -36.43 -25.00
CA HIS A 294 2.28 -37.26 -24.89
C HIS A 294 2.39 -38.27 -23.71
N ASP A 295 2.01 -39.52 -23.97
CA ASP A 295 2.05 -40.65 -23.04
C ASP A 295 3.34 -41.46 -23.08
N THR A 296 4.43 -40.89 -23.59
CA THR A 296 5.68 -41.64 -23.72
C THR A 296 6.15 -42.19 -22.37
N VAL A 297 6.41 -43.50 -22.32
CA VAL A 297 6.84 -44.22 -21.11
C VAL A 297 8.29 -44.65 -21.27
N LEU A 298 9.10 -44.42 -20.25
CA LEU A 298 10.48 -44.89 -20.16
C LEU A 298 10.55 -46.19 -19.35
N LEU A 299 11.31 -47.17 -19.84
CA LEU A 299 11.64 -48.42 -19.14
C LEU A 299 13.16 -48.66 -19.08
N ASP A 300 13.60 -49.62 -18.28
CA ASP A 300 15.03 -49.93 -18.12
C ASP A 300 15.66 -50.53 -19.37
N THR A 301 15.01 -51.52 -20.00
CA THR A 301 15.57 -52.26 -21.14
C THR A 301 14.55 -52.54 -22.24
N LEU A 302 15.04 -52.90 -23.43
CA LEU A 302 14.20 -53.32 -24.55
C LEU A 302 13.39 -54.59 -24.25
N ILE A 303 13.93 -55.50 -23.42
CA ILE A 303 13.22 -56.71 -22.99
C ILE A 303 12.00 -56.32 -22.15
N ASP A 304 12.19 -55.41 -21.19
CA ASP A 304 11.11 -54.90 -20.35
C ASP A 304 10.07 -54.15 -21.19
N ALA A 305 10.50 -53.31 -22.14
CA ALA A 305 9.58 -52.58 -23.02
C ALA A 305 8.73 -53.53 -23.89
N LYS A 306 9.32 -54.62 -24.41
CA LYS A 306 8.58 -55.65 -25.16
C LYS A 306 7.57 -56.37 -24.28
N ALA A 307 7.98 -56.79 -23.08
CA ALA A 307 7.09 -57.44 -22.11
C ALA A 307 5.95 -56.50 -21.68
N TYR A 308 6.26 -55.23 -21.44
CA TYR A 308 5.29 -54.18 -21.11
C TYR A 308 4.23 -54.04 -22.21
N ARG A 309 4.65 -53.86 -23.47
CA ARG A 309 3.74 -53.77 -24.61
C ARG A 309 2.84 -55.00 -24.71
N GLN A 310 3.41 -56.20 -24.64
CA GLN A 310 2.65 -57.46 -24.72
C GLN A 310 1.58 -57.57 -23.63
N SER A 311 1.85 -57.03 -22.43
CA SER A 311 0.91 -57.08 -21.31
C SER A 311 -0.29 -56.13 -21.44
N ILE A 312 -0.17 -55.04 -22.23
CA ILE A 312 -1.20 -53.99 -22.29
C ILE A 312 -1.92 -53.89 -23.64
N VAL A 313 -1.26 -54.23 -24.76
CA VAL A 313 -1.71 -53.90 -26.12
C VAL A 313 -3.06 -54.54 -26.50
N ASN A 314 -3.42 -55.65 -25.86
CA ASN A 314 -4.70 -56.34 -26.08
C ASN A 314 -5.89 -55.66 -25.37
N TYR A 315 -5.62 -54.74 -24.45
CA TYR A 315 -6.63 -54.10 -23.60
C TYR A 315 -6.72 -52.60 -23.86
N ILE A 316 -5.58 -51.95 -24.09
CA ILE A 316 -5.48 -50.51 -24.28
C ILE A 316 -4.42 -50.17 -25.34
N PRO A 317 -4.53 -49.01 -26.01
CA PRO A 317 -3.46 -48.52 -26.87
C PRO A 317 -2.14 -48.38 -26.11
N CYS A 318 -1.09 -49.00 -26.64
CA CYS A 318 0.25 -48.87 -26.07
C CYS A 318 0.89 -47.57 -26.55
N PRO A 319 1.39 -46.69 -25.64
CA PRO A 319 2.12 -45.50 -26.05
C PRO A 319 3.49 -45.87 -26.64
N THR A 320 4.20 -44.84 -27.10
CA THR A 320 5.63 -44.97 -27.41
C THR A 320 6.38 -45.34 -26.13
N LEU A 321 7.24 -46.35 -26.22
CA LEU A 321 8.09 -46.82 -25.14
C LEU A 321 9.53 -46.48 -25.48
N LEU A 322 10.20 -45.77 -24.58
CA LEU A 322 11.63 -45.48 -24.63
C LEU A 322 12.34 -46.36 -23.60
N THR A 323 13.62 -46.61 -23.80
CA THR A 323 14.44 -47.32 -22.82
C THR A 323 15.65 -46.50 -22.40
N ARG A 324 16.11 -46.68 -21.16
CA ARG A 324 17.34 -46.07 -20.65
C ARG A 324 18.59 -46.45 -21.45
N LYS A 325 18.51 -47.51 -22.26
CA LYS A 325 19.59 -47.97 -23.14
C LYS A 325 19.55 -47.40 -24.55
N GLY A 326 18.61 -46.52 -24.87
CA GLY A 326 18.53 -45.89 -26.19
C GLY A 326 17.52 -46.50 -27.16
N ASP A 327 16.84 -47.59 -26.82
CA ASP A 327 15.88 -48.23 -27.72
C ASP A 327 14.48 -47.60 -27.64
N CYS A 328 13.77 -47.59 -28.77
CA CYS A 328 12.39 -47.12 -28.90
C CYS A 328 11.47 -48.20 -29.49
N ILE A 329 10.30 -48.39 -28.88
CA ILE A 329 9.15 -49.08 -29.47
C ILE A 329 8.06 -48.04 -29.69
N ARG A 330 7.78 -47.69 -30.95
CA ARG A 330 6.74 -46.71 -31.28
C ARG A 330 5.36 -47.22 -30.86
N GLY A 331 4.39 -46.32 -30.67
CA GLY A 331 3.01 -46.71 -30.29
C GLY A 331 2.37 -47.73 -31.23
N ASN A 332 2.66 -47.64 -32.54
CA ASN A 332 2.22 -48.62 -33.54
C ASN A 332 2.97 -49.97 -33.50
N GLY A 333 3.97 -50.12 -32.63
CA GLY A 333 4.72 -51.35 -32.41
C GLY A 333 5.99 -51.49 -33.23
N LYS A 334 6.37 -50.49 -34.04
CA LYS A 334 7.67 -50.51 -34.75
C LYS A 334 8.83 -50.38 -33.77
N PHE A 335 9.81 -51.27 -33.86
CA PHE A 335 11.05 -51.24 -33.06
C PHE A 335 12.23 -51.78 -33.89
N GLY A 336 13.45 -51.43 -33.50
CA GLY A 336 14.68 -51.81 -34.21
C GLY A 336 15.01 -50.92 -35.42
N GLY A 337 16.22 -51.06 -35.95
CA GLY A 337 16.77 -50.18 -36.98
C GLY A 337 17.33 -48.86 -36.41
N LEU A 338 18.11 -48.14 -37.21
CA LEU A 338 18.83 -46.93 -36.79
C LEU A 338 17.89 -45.83 -36.28
N GLU A 339 16.66 -45.75 -36.82
CA GLU A 339 15.66 -44.74 -36.42
C GLU A 339 14.96 -45.02 -35.08
N ASN A 340 15.13 -46.21 -34.50
CA ASN A 340 14.55 -46.58 -33.22
C ASN A 340 15.64 -46.87 -32.17
N HIS A 341 16.85 -46.37 -32.41
CA HIS A 341 17.96 -46.42 -31.49
C HIS A 341 18.58 -45.03 -31.37
N CYS A 342 18.80 -44.58 -30.14
CA CYS A 342 19.42 -43.30 -29.85
C CYS A 342 20.87 -43.30 -30.36
N PRO A 343 21.29 -42.29 -31.13
CA PRO A 343 22.69 -42.19 -31.54
C PRO A 343 23.59 -41.91 -30.33
N LEU A 344 24.86 -42.30 -30.43
CA LEU A 344 25.87 -42.07 -29.40
C LEU A 344 26.21 -40.60 -29.20
N ASP A 345 26.06 -39.78 -30.26
CA ASP A 345 26.36 -38.35 -30.23
C ASP A 345 25.19 -37.53 -30.78
N LEU A 346 24.72 -36.58 -29.96
CA LEU A 346 23.69 -35.60 -30.30
C LEU A 346 24.28 -34.21 -30.56
N ARG A 347 25.60 -34.08 -30.68
CA ARG A 347 26.35 -32.83 -30.96
C ARG A 347 25.99 -31.72 -29.98
N GLY A 348 25.91 -32.06 -28.69
CA GLY A 348 25.55 -31.12 -27.62
C GLY A 348 24.07 -30.73 -27.56
N ARG A 349 23.21 -31.27 -28.44
CA ARG A 349 21.74 -31.09 -28.36
C ARG A 349 21.14 -32.06 -27.35
N VAL A 350 21.54 -31.89 -26.10
CA VAL A 350 21.05 -32.66 -24.95
C VAL A 350 20.49 -31.67 -23.94
N PHE A 351 19.46 -32.04 -23.17
CA PHE A 351 18.87 -31.18 -22.13
C PHE A 351 19.90 -30.70 -21.11
N GLY A 352 19.59 -29.74 -20.23
CA GLY A 352 20.47 -29.45 -19.09
C GLY A 352 20.48 -30.57 -18.06
N GLU A 353 21.52 -30.65 -17.24
CA GLU A 353 21.49 -31.35 -15.96
C GLU A 353 21.19 -30.34 -14.85
N PRO A 354 20.27 -30.67 -13.93
CA PRO A 354 19.96 -29.80 -12.81
C PRO A 354 21.16 -29.59 -11.88
N PRO A 355 21.25 -28.47 -11.15
CA PRO A 355 22.19 -28.31 -10.04
C PRO A 355 22.11 -29.51 -9.09
N PRO A 356 23.24 -30.15 -8.76
CA PRO A 356 23.28 -31.29 -7.85
C PRO A 356 22.54 -31.02 -6.54
N LYS A 357 21.95 -32.06 -5.93
CA LYS A 357 21.21 -31.93 -4.66
C LYS A 357 22.06 -31.32 -3.53
N GLN A 358 23.40 -31.45 -3.58
CA GLN A 358 24.30 -30.79 -2.63
C GLN A 358 24.39 -29.26 -2.81
N LEU A 359 23.95 -28.70 -3.95
CA LEU A 359 23.84 -27.26 -4.17
C LEU A 359 22.57 -26.66 -3.58
N LYS A 360 21.57 -27.45 -3.19
CA LYS A 360 20.34 -26.93 -2.56
C LYS A 360 20.63 -26.07 -1.32
N SER A 361 21.69 -26.39 -0.57
CA SER A 361 22.12 -25.56 0.55
C SER A 361 22.70 -24.22 0.10
N LEU A 362 23.43 -24.18 -1.02
CA LEU A 362 23.96 -22.94 -1.60
C LEU A 362 22.87 -22.11 -2.29
N GLU A 363 21.88 -22.75 -2.92
CA GLU A 363 20.69 -22.08 -3.47
C GLU A 363 19.86 -21.46 -2.35
N LYS A 364 19.60 -22.21 -1.27
CA LYS A 364 18.94 -21.67 -0.07
C LYS A 364 19.76 -20.52 0.55
N GLN A 365 21.09 -20.66 0.58
CA GLN A 365 21.97 -19.59 1.03
C GLN A 365 21.82 -18.33 0.16
N MET A 366 21.75 -18.48 -1.17
CA MET A 366 21.52 -17.37 -2.10
C MET A 366 20.20 -16.66 -1.86
N GLU A 367 19.12 -17.43 -1.73
CA GLU A 367 17.77 -16.90 -1.49
C GLU A 367 17.71 -16.04 -0.23
N ILE A 368 18.30 -16.52 0.89
CA ILE A 368 18.35 -15.76 2.13
C ILE A 368 19.24 -14.51 1.97
N LEU A 369 20.35 -14.59 1.25
CA LEU A 369 21.21 -13.43 0.99
C LEU A 369 20.48 -12.34 0.18
N GLU A 370 19.67 -12.70 -0.81
CA GLU A 370 18.83 -11.78 -1.57
C GLU A 370 17.78 -11.10 -0.66
N GLN A 371 17.16 -11.87 0.23
CA GLN A 371 16.21 -11.33 1.21
C GLN A 371 16.89 -10.37 2.19
N ILE A 372 18.10 -10.69 2.66
CA ILE A 372 18.88 -9.80 3.53
C ILE A 372 19.21 -8.50 2.78
N MET A 373 19.66 -8.57 1.53
CA MET A 373 19.93 -7.37 0.73
C MET A 373 18.72 -6.47 0.63
N HIS A 374 17.56 -7.03 0.28
CA HIS A 374 16.32 -6.27 0.19
C HIS A 374 15.90 -5.70 1.55
N ALA A 375 16.05 -6.45 2.64
CA ALA A 375 15.76 -5.98 3.99
C ALA A 375 16.68 -4.82 4.40
N MET A 376 17.97 -4.89 4.07
CA MET A 376 18.95 -3.83 4.33
C MET A 376 18.61 -2.55 3.56
N GLU A 377 18.26 -2.66 2.29
CA GLU A 377 17.85 -1.53 1.44
C GLU A 377 16.56 -0.88 1.96
N SER A 378 15.57 -1.70 2.33
CA SER A 378 14.32 -1.22 2.92
C SER A 378 14.56 -0.51 4.26
N ARG A 379 15.40 -1.06 5.14
CA ARG A 379 15.77 -0.41 6.40
C ARG A 379 16.49 0.91 6.17
N GLU A 380 17.45 0.96 5.24
CA GLU A 380 18.19 2.17 4.90
C GLU A 380 17.24 3.27 4.41
N LEU A 381 16.27 2.94 3.56
CA LEU A 381 15.26 3.88 3.08
C LEU A 381 14.39 4.43 4.22
N ILE A 382 13.85 3.55 5.08
CA ILE A 382 13.01 3.95 6.22
C ILE A 382 13.82 4.79 7.23
N GLN A 383 15.10 4.46 7.43
CA GLN A 383 15.99 5.22 8.32
C GLN A 383 16.25 6.63 7.78
N VAL A 384 16.44 6.78 6.47
CA VAL A 384 16.55 8.10 5.82
C VAL A 384 15.26 8.89 6.03
N GLU A 385 14.10 8.29 5.78
CA GLU A 385 12.80 8.95 5.98
C GLU A 385 12.57 9.38 7.43
N TYR A 386 12.94 8.53 8.40
CA TYR A 386 12.91 8.88 9.82
C TYR A 386 13.83 10.08 10.13
N ASN A 387 15.07 10.06 9.64
CA ASN A 387 16.03 11.14 9.89
C ASN A 387 15.59 12.46 9.26
N ASP A 388 15.02 12.41 8.05
CA ASP A 388 14.48 13.58 7.36
C ASP A 388 13.28 14.17 8.11
N GLN A 389 12.38 13.31 8.61
CA GLN A 389 11.25 13.73 9.44
C GLN A 389 11.69 14.31 10.78
N GLU A 390 12.70 13.73 11.43
CA GLU A 390 13.30 14.27 12.66
C GLU A 390 13.94 15.64 12.41
N ALA A 391 14.65 15.80 11.29
CA ALA A 391 15.24 17.07 10.87
C ALA A 391 14.18 18.11 10.53
N ALA A 392 13.08 17.72 9.87
CA ALA A 392 11.95 18.59 9.55
C ALA A 392 11.27 19.12 10.82
N LEU A 393 11.10 18.27 11.85
CA LEU A 393 10.59 18.69 13.16
C LEU A 393 11.52 19.67 13.88
N ARG A 394 12.84 19.56 13.67
CA ARG A 394 13.85 20.50 14.20
C ARG A 394 14.12 21.70 13.31
N SER A 395 13.42 21.83 12.18
CA SER A 395 13.63 22.92 11.23
C SER A 395 13.24 24.27 11.81
N GLY A 396 13.84 25.34 11.28
CA GLY A 396 13.51 26.72 11.68
C GLY A 396 12.02 27.05 11.50
N ASP A 397 11.36 26.47 10.50
CA ASP A 397 9.93 26.68 10.24
C ASP A 397 9.06 26.08 11.35
N MET A 398 9.36 24.85 11.80
CA MET A 398 8.63 24.21 12.89
C MET A 398 8.89 24.89 14.23
N VAL A 399 10.11 25.34 14.48
CA VAL A 399 10.45 26.16 15.65
C VAL A 399 9.71 27.50 15.63
N THR A 400 9.56 28.12 14.46
CA THR A 400 8.81 29.37 14.31
C THR A 400 7.32 29.14 14.58
N LYS A 401 6.70 28.11 14.00
CA LYS A 401 5.32 27.74 14.31
C LYS A 401 5.10 27.44 15.80
N GLN A 402 6.09 26.86 16.48
CA GLN A 402 6.02 26.61 17.91
C GLN A 402 6.06 27.92 18.71
N ARG A 403 6.90 28.88 18.30
CA ARG A 403 6.93 30.23 18.88
C ARG A 403 5.61 30.97 18.64
N ASP A 404 5.12 30.97 17.41
CA ASP A 404 3.85 31.62 17.05
C ASP A 404 2.69 31.05 17.90
N CYS A 405 2.67 29.73 18.12
CA CYS A 405 1.69 29.11 19.01
C CYS A 405 1.82 29.56 20.47
N GLN A 406 3.03 29.80 20.97
CA GLN A 406 3.25 30.31 22.33
C GLN A 406 2.82 31.78 22.44
N GLU A 407 3.13 32.59 21.44
CA GLU A 407 2.70 33.99 21.36
C GLU A 407 1.16 34.09 21.30
N ASP A 408 0.50 33.24 20.49
CA ASP A 408 -0.96 33.15 20.43
C ASP A 408 -1.56 32.76 21.80
N GLU A 409 -0.93 31.83 22.54
CA GLU A 409 -1.36 31.42 23.88
C GLU A 409 -1.25 32.56 24.90
N GLU A 410 -0.14 33.32 24.87
CA GLU A 410 0.06 34.51 25.71
C GLU A 410 -0.96 35.60 25.39
N GLN A 411 -1.19 35.89 24.11
CA GLN A 411 -2.19 36.87 23.66
C GLN A 411 -3.61 36.44 24.06
N LEU A 412 -3.94 35.16 23.91
CA LEU A 412 -5.23 34.62 24.36
C LEU A 412 -5.41 34.81 25.87
N GLY A 413 -4.35 34.65 26.66
CA GLY A 413 -4.34 34.94 28.10
C GLY A 413 -4.68 36.39 28.42
N LEU A 414 -4.04 37.33 27.71
CA LEU A 414 -4.29 38.78 27.86
C LEU A 414 -5.71 39.17 27.44
N ILE A 415 -6.23 38.62 26.34
CA ILE A 415 -7.60 38.90 25.88
C ILE A 415 -8.61 38.35 26.88
N ASN A 416 -8.41 37.14 27.40
CA ASN A 416 -9.27 36.59 28.44
C ASN A 416 -9.25 37.44 29.72
N GLN A 417 -8.11 38.04 30.07
CA GLN A 417 -8.03 38.99 31.19
C GLN A 417 -8.77 40.31 30.89
N LYS A 418 -8.65 40.84 29.66
CA LYS A 418 -9.37 42.04 29.22
C LYS A 418 -10.88 41.83 29.22
N ILE A 419 -11.36 40.69 28.70
CA ILE A 419 -12.78 40.31 28.75
C ILE A 419 -13.26 40.27 30.20
N LYS A 420 -12.55 39.58 31.09
CA LYS A 420 -12.89 39.55 32.53
C LYS A 420 -12.87 40.93 33.20
N SER A 421 -11.97 41.81 32.80
CA SER A 421 -11.86 43.16 33.35
C SER A 421 -12.93 44.10 32.79
N ALA A 422 -13.33 43.92 31.53
CA ALA A 422 -14.46 44.62 30.92
C ALA A 422 -15.80 44.16 31.54
N GLU A 423 -15.90 42.88 31.89
CA GLU A 423 -17.00 42.33 32.69
C GLU A 423 -16.98 42.87 34.14
N ALA A 424 -15.82 43.01 34.78
CA ALA A 424 -15.72 43.50 36.17
C ALA A 424 -15.88 45.03 36.31
N SER A 425 -15.34 45.84 35.39
CA SER A 425 -15.47 47.31 35.39
C SER A 425 -16.91 47.82 35.17
N SER A 426 -17.82 46.91 34.84
CA SER A 426 -19.25 47.15 34.78
C SER A 426 -19.93 47.19 36.17
N THR A 427 -19.24 46.76 37.23
CA THR A 427 -19.79 46.63 38.59
C THR A 427 -19.29 47.67 39.62
N ASP A 428 -18.49 48.67 39.23
CA ASP A 428 -17.93 49.62 40.21
C ASP A 428 -18.43 51.07 40.08
N HIS A 429 -18.92 51.59 41.21
CA HIS A 429 -19.51 52.90 41.41
C HIS A 429 -18.45 54.01 41.53
N SER A 430 -18.66 55.18 40.91
CA SER A 430 -18.55 56.50 41.57
C SER A 430 -18.95 57.68 40.65
N PRO A 431 -19.51 58.78 41.21
CA PRO A 431 -20.09 59.88 40.45
C PRO A 431 -19.06 60.95 40.08
N ILE A 432 -19.12 61.45 38.85
CA ILE A 432 -18.33 62.62 38.40
C ILE A 432 -19.08 63.90 38.81
N PRO A 433 -18.46 64.86 39.54
CA PRO A 433 -19.02 66.18 39.72
C PRO A 433 -18.78 67.07 38.49
N MET A 434 -19.80 67.84 38.14
CA MET A 434 -19.72 68.92 37.16
C MET A 434 -18.73 70.01 37.61
N SER A 435 -17.89 70.48 36.68
CA SER A 435 -17.36 71.84 36.73
C SER A 435 -17.11 72.37 35.32
N ILE A 436 -17.83 73.44 34.99
CA ILE A 436 -17.67 74.31 33.84
C ILE A 436 -16.46 75.23 34.12
N THR A 437 -15.57 75.43 33.14
CA THR A 437 -14.95 76.74 32.88
C THR A 437 -14.29 76.77 31.50
N SER A 438 -14.60 77.85 30.80
CA SER A 438 -14.10 78.30 29.51
C SER A 438 -12.75 79.00 29.62
N SER A 439 -11.86 78.85 28.63
CA SER A 439 -11.12 79.96 27.99
C SER A 439 -10.19 79.53 26.85
N ASN A 440 -10.09 80.44 25.88
CA ASN A 440 -9.34 80.41 24.62
C ASN A 440 -7.82 80.32 24.80
N SER A 441 -7.10 79.75 23.81
CA SER A 441 -6.22 80.51 22.89
C SER A 441 -5.30 79.61 22.03
N SER A 442 -5.41 79.77 20.70
CA SER A 442 -4.37 79.83 19.66
C SER A 442 -2.99 79.14 19.82
N GLY A 443 -2.55 78.40 18.78
CA GLY A 443 -1.12 78.21 18.49
C GLY A 443 -0.71 77.06 17.56
N GLN A 444 -0.71 77.33 16.24
CA GLN A 444 0.21 76.85 15.18
C GLN A 444 0.69 75.38 15.04
N SER A 445 0.33 74.81 13.88
CA SER A 445 1.15 74.10 12.86
C SER A 445 2.52 73.49 13.19
N THR A 446 2.71 72.22 12.81
CA THR A 446 3.51 71.73 11.65
C THR A 446 3.47 70.19 11.66
N SER A 447 2.76 69.55 10.73
CA SER A 447 3.17 69.09 9.39
C SER A 447 4.19 67.94 9.35
N ARG A 448 3.72 66.81 8.78
CA ARG A 448 4.37 65.73 8.00
C ARG A 448 3.72 64.41 8.41
N GLY A 449 2.78 63.81 7.68
CA GLY A 449 2.80 63.53 6.25
C GLY A 449 3.49 62.18 6.04
N THR A 450 2.75 61.11 5.74
CA THR A 450 2.73 60.46 4.41
C THR A 450 1.86 59.19 4.47
N THR A 451 1.11 59.02 3.40
CA THR A 451 -0.02 58.11 3.20
C THR A 451 0.45 56.82 2.49
N ARG A 452 -0.03 55.67 2.99
CA ARG A 452 -0.60 54.52 2.24
C ARG A 452 0.22 53.90 1.08
N ARG A 453 0.49 52.58 1.19
CA ARG A 453 0.50 51.67 0.03
C ARG A 453 0.12 50.23 0.38
N SER A 454 -0.93 49.80 -0.31
CA SER A 454 -1.35 48.51 -0.86
C SER A 454 -0.66 47.19 -0.48
N ALA A 455 -1.52 46.16 -0.33
CA ALA A 455 -1.25 44.73 -0.15
C ALA A 455 -0.52 44.05 -1.33
N PRO A 456 0.07 42.86 -1.11
CA PRO A 456 0.37 41.90 -2.16
C PRO A 456 -0.55 40.67 -2.14
N SER A 457 -0.71 40.15 -3.35
CA SER A 457 -1.61 39.12 -3.85
C SER A 457 -1.10 37.68 -3.63
N VAL A 458 -2.05 36.75 -3.68
CA VAL A 458 -1.90 35.28 -3.74
C VAL A 458 -1.01 34.84 -4.92
N PRO A 459 -0.13 33.81 -4.78
CA PRO A 459 0.50 33.14 -5.91
C PRO A 459 -0.32 31.95 -6.42
N GLU A 460 -0.53 31.94 -7.73
CA GLU A 460 -1.13 30.87 -8.54
C GLU A 460 -0.04 29.86 -9.00
N ALA A 461 -0.44 28.61 -9.21
CA ALA A 461 0.42 27.46 -9.52
C ALA A 461 1.17 27.54 -10.87
N PRO A 462 2.31 26.84 -11.05
CA PRO A 462 3.09 26.89 -12.29
C PRO A 462 2.60 25.89 -13.36
N PRO A 463 2.79 26.20 -14.67
CA PRO A 463 2.37 25.33 -15.77
C PRO A 463 3.45 24.32 -16.19
N THR A 464 2.99 23.12 -16.51
CA THR A 464 3.71 22.01 -17.16
C THR A 464 4.23 22.39 -18.56
N LYS A 465 5.54 22.22 -18.79
CA LYS A 465 6.15 22.29 -20.12
C LYS A 465 5.97 20.96 -20.88
N ARG A 466 5.25 21.03 -22.00
CA ARG A 466 5.27 20.04 -23.09
C ARG A 466 6.63 20.06 -23.80
N ARG A 467 7.24 18.89 -23.97
CA ARG A 467 8.17 18.60 -25.07
C ARG A 467 7.38 18.02 -26.26
N LYS A 468 7.72 18.44 -27.47
CA LYS A 468 7.30 17.89 -28.77
C LYS A 468 8.41 18.18 -29.78
N PRO A 469 8.43 17.48 -30.93
CA PRO A 469 8.14 16.07 -31.18
C PRO A 469 9.41 15.22 -31.13
#